data_AF-A0A2E5EBZ2-F1
#
_entry.id   AF-A0A2E5EBZ2-F1
#
_cell.length_a   1.000
_cell.length_b   1.000
_cell.length_c   1.000
_cell.angle_alpha   90.00
_cell.angle_beta   90.00
_cell.angle_gamma   90.00
#
_symmetry.space_group_name_H-M   'P 1'
#
loop_
_entity.id
_entity.type
_entity.pdbx_description
1 polymer ?
#
loop_
_entity_poly.entity_id
_entity_poly.type
_entity_poly.pdbx_seq_one_letter_code
_entity_poly.pdbx_strand_id
1 'polypeptide(L)'
;MPRAPRFLASVIASLHNDLRFAPDKTKHRQMDAAEELMRDIHPERLYPLEYVVFRITRFRPDAGDLDATIVGSALIRDLGAFVQALSSDIAMNADQPRGLAIGIDEMARKLGVSRRTVQRYRGDGLILHWVRHEGGQAFLGCFPDALDHYLERSPAGMRRIRSWSRVDESERASILKRASQLHDKQEASLHSASITIAAETKRAVSTIRHVLMSAQRNSHEPIFSSHGPLTDRDAAICERSHAVGIPLSRVAARFQKSVPAVHRAMLRNRLRRLCRLRLDSVWQETFDRDDAEQVLLDFPAVHEDLPGPDSIIDLTAESTSPELEHGERLVVAIQMLLGRSERRLGVIQGQPTSRTVDSIESDIRWVGRLRGRLLERVIPTILQGCQQWLGRPLSELSRRSSLHLMTSCIEAIWPVIETLEPRMVDRLEARCLSAVDRLLTVRNPPRDLQAAARHEPGSLVLPWPVRSLVAWPWLEPQSEWATRIQSIGEEDQALIGMRWGLGGQSPKSIQAICECRGLGWTATQRRLHSIEVALRTQGSRSISNR
;
A
#
# COMPACT_ATOMS: atom_id res chain seq x y z
N MET A 1 -0.89 36.76 -30.98
CA MET A 1 -0.93 35.57 -30.11
C MET A 1 0.39 34.83 -30.23
N PRO A 2 1.01 34.36 -29.13
CA PRO A 2 2.18 33.50 -29.22
C PRO A 2 1.86 32.26 -30.07
N ARG A 3 2.83 31.78 -30.86
CA ARG A 3 2.66 30.55 -31.65
C ARG A 3 2.28 29.40 -30.72
N ALA A 4 1.31 28.58 -31.12
CA ALA A 4 0.89 27.41 -30.36
C ALA A 4 2.13 26.55 -30.01
N PRO A 5 2.28 26.12 -28.75
CA PRO A 5 3.42 25.32 -28.34
C PRO A 5 3.42 23.99 -29.10
N ARG A 6 4.56 23.61 -29.66
CA ARG A 6 4.77 22.27 -30.25
C ARG A 6 5.50 21.40 -29.25
N PHE A 7 4.82 20.41 -28.71
CA PHE A 7 5.38 19.42 -27.79
C PHE A 7 5.91 18.21 -28.57
N LEU A 8 6.98 17.57 -28.10
CA LEU A 8 7.46 16.29 -28.64
C LEU A 8 6.63 15.13 -28.11
N ALA A 9 6.30 15.17 -26.83
CA ALA A 9 5.44 14.20 -26.17
C ALA A 9 3.98 14.53 -26.50
N SER A 10 3.31 13.62 -27.20
CA SER A 10 1.86 13.69 -27.43
C SER A 10 1.08 13.88 -26.12
N VAL A 11 1.57 13.28 -25.04
CA VAL A 11 0.97 13.34 -23.70
C VAL A 11 0.98 14.75 -23.11
N ILE A 12 2.09 15.49 -23.25
CA ILE A 12 2.15 16.87 -22.77
C ILE A 12 1.20 17.75 -23.62
N ALA A 13 1.08 17.45 -24.92
CA ALA A 13 0.11 18.13 -25.77
C ALA A 13 -1.34 17.86 -25.33
N SER A 14 -1.68 16.61 -25.00
CA SER A 14 -3.00 16.25 -24.47
C SER A 14 -3.29 16.96 -23.14
N LEU A 15 -2.35 16.93 -22.19
CA LEU A 15 -2.50 17.64 -20.92
C LEU A 15 -2.72 19.15 -21.11
N HIS A 16 -2.01 19.75 -22.05
CA HIS A 16 -2.18 21.15 -22.37
C HIS A 16 -3.56 21.44 -22.96
N ASN A 17 -4.05 20.57 -23.85
CA ASN A 17 -5.38 20.69 -24.45
C ASN A 17 -6.49 20.56 -23.40
N ASP A 18 -6.39 19.58 -22.49
CA ASP A 18 -7.35 19.36 -21.42
C ASP A 18 -7.43 20.57 -20.48
N LEU A 19 -6.29 21.23 -20.25
CA LEU A 19 -6.22 22.43 -19.43
C LEU A 19 -6.81 23.67 -20.09
N ARG A 20 -7.05 23.70 -21.41
CA ARG A 20 -7.53 24.90 -22.12
C ARG A 20 -8.76 25.52 -21.47
N PHE A 21 -9.69 24.68 -21.01
CA PHE A 21 -10.94 25.08 -20.35
C PHE A 21 -10.93 24.88 -18.83
N ALA A 22 -9.80 24.46 -18.25
CA ALA A 22 -9.69 24.26 -16.81
C ALA A 22 -9.63 25.60 -16.06
N PRO A 23 -10.13 25.67 -14.81
CA PRO A 23 -10.02 26.86 -13.98
C PRO A 23 -8.57 27.29 -13.75
N ASP A 24 -8.32 28.60 -13.62
CA ASP A 24 -6.97 29.16 -13.44
C ASP A 24 -6.21 28.55 -12.25
N LYS A 25 -6.92 28.21 -11.17
CA LYS A 25 -6.35 27.51 -10.01
C LYS A 25 -5.76 26.15 -10.37
N THR A 26 -6.38 25.43 -11.29
CA THR A 26 -5.91 24.13 -11.78
C THR A 26 -4.71 24.32 -12.71
N LYS A 27 -4.77 25.29 -13.62
CA LYS A 27 -3.65 25.68 -14.49
C LYS A 27 -2.42 26.06 -13.66
N HIS A 28 -2.59 26.90 -12.63
CA HIS A 28 -1.53 27.25 -11.68
C HIS A 28 -0.92 26.02 -10.99
N ARG A 29 -1.76 25.15 -10.42
CA ARG A 29 -1.28 23.95 -9.71
C ARG A 29 -0.47 23.02 -10.62
N GLN A 30 -0.92 22.80 -11.86
CA GLN A 30 -0.22 21.93 -12.80
C GLN A 30 1.03 22.59 -13.38
N MET A 31 1.04 23.91 -13.53
CA MET A 31 2.23 24.69 -13.86
C MET A 31 3.31 24.52 -12.77
N ASP A 32 2.97 24.74 -11.49
CA ASP A 32 3.91 24.57 -10.38
C ASP A 32 4.44 23.14 -10.29
N ALA A 33 3.58 22.15 -10.53
CA ALA A 33 3.97 20.74 -10.54
C ALA A 33 4.90 20.38 -11.71
N ALA A 34 4.69 20.99 -12.88
CA ALA A 34 5.59 20.84 -14.03
C ALA A 34 6.96 21.47 -13.75
N GLU A 35 7.00 22.64 -13.10
CA GLU A 35 8.25 23.25 -12.65
C GLU A 35 8.99 22.35 -11.65
N GLU A 36 8.30 21.83 -10.64
CA GLU A 36 8.87 20.90 -9.64
C GLU A 36 9.43 19.65 -10.31
N LEU A 37 8.69 19.05 -11.24
CA LEU A 37 9.14 17.89 -12.00
C LEU A 37 10.42 18.17 -12.78
N MET A 38 10.50 19.34 -13.42
CA MET A 38 11.67 19.72 -14.21
C MET A 38 12.97 19.80 -13.39
N ARG A 39 12.86 20.10 -12.09
CA ARG A 39 13.99 20.12 -11.14
C ARG A 39 14.60 18.74 -10.89
N ASP A 40 13.78 17.70 -11.00
CA ASP A 40 14.17 16.32 -10.71
C ASP A 40 14.69 15.56 -11.96
N ILE A 41 14.49 16.10 -13.17
CA ILE A 41 14.78 15.41 -14.43
C ILE A 41 16.25 15.51 -14.83
N HIS A 42 16.89 14.37 -15.05
CA HIS A 42 18.24 14.26 -15.61
C HIS A 42 18.16 14.19 -17.16
N PRO A 43 18.90 15.04 -17.89
CA PRO A 43 18.78 15.14 -19.35
C PRO A 43 18.99 13.82 -20.11
N GLU A 44 19.87 12.95 -19.60
CA GLU A 44 20.28 11.70 -20.26
C GLU A 44 19.42 10.48 -19.88
N ARG A 45 18.49 10.63 -18.92
CA ARG A 45 17.64 9.52 -18.46
C ARG A 45 16.34 9.42 -19.24
N LEU A 46 15.80 8.21 -19.36
CA LEU A 46 14.46 7.96 -19.89
C LEU A 46 13.41 8.03 -18.77
N TYR A 47 12.28 8.65 -19.08
CA TYR A 47 11.15 8.82 -18.16
C TYR A 47 9.88 8.23 -18.78
N PRO A 48 9.17 7.32 -18.08
CA PRO A 48 7.85 6.87 -18.52
C PRO A 48 6.86 8.02 -18.59
N LEU A 49 6.03 8.08 -19.64
CA LEU A 49 5.06 9.17 -19.79
C LEU A 49 3.99 9.16 -18.69
N GLU A 50 3.60 7.98 -18.18
CA GLU A 50 2.71 7.86 -17.01
C GLU A 50 3.27 8.60 -15.79
N TYR A 51 4.58 8.46 -15.52
CA TYR A 51 5.25 9.16 -14.43
C TYR A 51 5.14 10.68 -14.59
N VAL A 52 5.32 11.18 -15.82
CA VAL A 52 5.21 12.60 -16.15
C VAL A 52 3.78 13.10 -15.90
N VAL A 53 2.76 12.39 -16.40
CA VAL A 53 1.35 12.74 -16.16
C VAL A 53 1.04 12.78 -14.68
N PHE A 54 1.44 11.76 -13.93
CA PHE A 54 1.19 11.68 -12.50
C PHE A 54 1.86 12.81 -11.73
N ARG A 55 3.09 13.17 -12.09
CA ARG A 55 3.83 14.25 -11.43
C ARG A 55 3.17 15.61 -11.66
N ILE A 56 2.62 15.86 -12.85
CA ILE A 56 1.97 17.14 -13.19
C ILE A 56 0.53 17.21 -12.65
N THR A 57 -0.28 16.17 -12.88
CA THR A 57 -1.73 16.20 -12.63
C THR A 57 -2.12 15.63 -11.27
N ARG A 58 -1.24 14.82 -10.65
CA ARG A 58 -1.53 13.92 -9.51
C ARG A 58 -2.60 12.86 -9.80
N PHE A 59 -3.00 12.71 -11.06
CA PHE A 59 -3.86 11.67 -11.58
C PHE A 59 -3.00 10.59 -12.22
N ARG A 60 -3.35 9.32 -12.01
CA ARG A 60 -2.71 8.21 -12.71
C ARG A 60 -3.65 7.77 -13.84
N PRO A 61 -3.21 7.84 -15.11
CA PRO A 61 -3.97 7.26 -16.21
C PRO A 61 -4.04 5.74 -16.04
N ASP A 62 -5.06 5.12 -16.63
CA ASP A 62 -5.28 3.67 -16.53
C ASP A 62 -4.14 2.90 -17.23
N ALA A 63 -3.84 1.69 -16.74
CA ALA A 63 -2.72 0.90 -17.22
C ALA A 63 -2.93 0.48 -18.68
N GLY A 64 -1.96 0.78 -19.55
CA GLY A 64 -1.97 0.48 -20.99
C GLY A 64 -2.11 1.70 -21.91
N ASP A 65 -2.49 2.87 -21.40
CA ASP A 65 -2.67 4.06 -22.25
C ASP A 65 -1.35 4.76 -22.61
N LEU A 66 -0.27 4.59 -21.82
CA LEU A 66 0.96 5.38 -21.91
C LEU A 66 2.27 4.57 -21.71
N ASP A 67 2.46 3.49 -22.47
CA ASP A 67 3.67 2.64 -22.40
C ASP A 67 4.94 3.28 -23.00
N ALA A 68 4.84 4.50 -23.53
CA ALA A 68 5.98 5.20 -24.12
C ALA A 68 6.88 5.88 -23.05
N THR A 69 8.17 5.99 -23.37
CA THR A 69 9.15 6.73 -22.59
C THR A 69 9.66 7.94 -23.37
N ILE A 70 10.15 8.96 -22.66
CA ILE A 70 10.75 10.16 -23.24
C ILE A 70 12.13 10.42 -22.64
N VAL A 71 13.09 10.85 -23.47
CA VAL A 71 14.41 11.29 -23.01
C VAL A 71 14.28 12.58 -22.20
N GLY A 72 14.99 12.67 -21.07
CA GLY A 72 14.90 13.78 -20.13
C GLY A 72 15.14 15.15 -20.76
N SER A 73 16.06 15.27 -21.72
CA SER A 73 16.29 16.52 -22.47
C SER A 73 15.08 16.96 -23.30
N ALA A 74 14.41 16.01 -23.97
CA ALA A 74 13.16 16.27 -24.69
C ALA A 74 12.02 16.66 -23.73
N LEU A 75 11.95 15.98 -22.57
CA LEU A 75 10.95 16.27 -21.55
C LEU A 75 11.13 17.65 -20.91
N ILE A 76 12.36 18.03 -20.55
CA ILE A 76 12.69 19.37 -20.02
C ILE A 76 12.19 20.47 -20.98
N ARG A 77 12.44 20.28 -22.28
CA ARG A 77 12.00 21.21 -23.33
C ARG A 77 10.48 21.34 -23.37
N ASP A 78 9.77 20.21 -23.35
CA ASP A 78 8.32 20.17 -23.40
C ASP A 78 7.67 20.76 -22.14
N LEU A 79 8.21 20.47 -20.96
CA LEU A 79 7.75 21.07 -19.69
C LEU A 79 7.97 22.59 -19.67
N GLY A 80 9.11 23.06 -20.19
CA GLY A 80 9.37 24.49 -20.33
C GLY A 80 8.37 25.19 -21.26
N ALA A 81 7.99 24.55 -22.37
CA ALA A 81 6.94 25.05 -23.25
C ALA A 81 5.54 25.00 -22.61
N PHE A 82 5.27 23.95 -21.83
CA PHE A 82 4.00 23.74 -21.12
C PHE A 82 3.76 24.84 -20.08
N VAL A 83 4.77 25.10 -19.24
CA VAL A 83 4.75 26.17 -18.24
C VAL A 83 4.54 27.56 -18.88
N GLN A 84 5.19 27.82 -20.01
CA GLN A 84 5.01 29.08 -20.73
C GLN A 84 3.60 29.23 -21.30
N ALA A 85 3.05 28.16 -21.86
CA ALA A 85 1.70 28.22 -22.42
C ALA A 85 0.66 28.48 -21.32
N LEU A 86 0.76 27.76 -20.19
CA LEU A 86 -0.14 27.96 -19.05
C LEU A 86 0.03 29.35 -18.41
N SER A 87 1.26 29.84 -18.26
CA SER A 87 1.49 31.19 -17.73
C SER A 87 0.93 32.29 -18.64
N SER A 88 0.88 32.06 -19.95
CA SER A 88 0.25 33.00 -20.88
C SER A 88 -1.27 33.06 -20.73
N ASP A 89 -1.89 31.93 -20.39
CA ASP A 89 -3.33 31.78 -20.19
C ASP A 89 -3.82 32.42 -18.88
N ILE A 90 -3.09 32.25 -17.77
CA ILE A 90 -3.52 32.63 -16.42
C ILE A 90 -3.17 34.06 -16.00
N ALA A 91 -2.72 34.91 -16.94
CA ALA A 91 -2.39 36.32 -16.71
C ALA A 91 -1.58 36.59 -15.42
N MET A 92 -0.37 36.00 -15.32
CA MET A 92 0.47 36.15 -14.13
C MET A 92 0.92 37.60 -13.90
N ASN A 93 0.69 38.15 -12.71
CA ASN A 93 1.27 39.43 -12.30
C ASN A 93 2.77 39.29 -12.03
N ALA A 94 3.53 40.37 -12.24
CA ALA A 94 4.96 40.40 -11.91
C ALA A 94 5.24 40.24 -10.43
N ASP A 95 4.34 40.74 -9.58
CA ASP A 95 4.37 40.52 -8.14
C ASP A 95 3.62 39.23 -7.79
N GLN A 96 4.39 38.16 -7.58
CA GLN A 96 3.89 36.86 -7.15
C GLN A 96 4.51 36.46 -5.82
N PRO A 97 3.91 35.51 -5.08
CA PRO A 97 4.48 34.98 -3.84
C PRO A 97 5.92 34.43 -3.97
N ARG A 98 6.38 34.16 -5.20
CA ARG A 98 7.72 33.66 -5.56
C ARG A 98 8.75 34.76 -5.90
N GLY A 99 8.36 36.05 -5.82
CA GLY A 99 9.21 37.21 -6.10
C GLY A 99 8.95 37.85 -7.47
N LEU A 100 9.62 38.97 -7.75
CA LEU A 100 9.49 39.71 -9.01
C LEU A 100 10.17 38.98 -10.17
N ALA A 101 9.41 38.73 -11.25
CA ALA A 101 9.96 38.12 -12.45
C ALA A 101 10.94 39.06 -13.16
N ILE A 102 12.13 38.56 -13.49
CA ILE A 102 13.18 39.29 -14.18
C ILE A 102 13.04 39.06 -15.68
N GLY A 103 12.88 40.13 -16.46
CA GLY A 103 12.77 40.05 -17.92
C GLY A 103 14.05 39.57 -18.59
N ILE A 104 13.96 39.01 -19.80
CA ILE A 104 15.10 38.42 -20.52
C ILE A 104 16.27 39.41 -20.67
N ASP A 105 16.00 40.67 -21.04
CA ASP A 105 17.06 41.66 -21.27
C ASP A 105 17.76 42.08 -19.97
N GLU A 106 17.02 42.14 -18.87
CA GLU A 106 17.58 42.38 -17.54
C GLU A 106 18.38 41.17 -17.06
N MET A 107 17.88 39.95 -17.29
CA MET A 107 18.57 38.71 -16.97
C MET A 107 19.87 38.56 -17.78
N ALA A 108 19.87 38.91 -19.06
CA ALA A 108 21.06 38.91 -19.91
C ALA A 108 22.14 39.88 -19.36
N ARG A 109 21.75 41.11 -19.01
CA ARG A 109 22.64 42.07 -18.33
C ARG A 109 23.15 41.53 -17.00
N LYS A 110 22.26 40.99 -16.16
CA LYS A 110 22.58 40.44 -14.83
C LYS A 110 23.51 39.23 -14.89
N LEU A 111 23.39 38.41 -15.92
CA LEU A 111 24.23 37.22 -16.12
C LEU A 111 25.50 37.49 -16.94
N GLY A 112 25.71 38.73 -17.42
CA GLY A 112 26.86 39.08 -18.26
C GLY A 112 26.90 38.33 -19.60
N VAL A 113 25.73 37.93 -20.12
CA VAL A 113 25.62 37.16 -21.37
C VAL A 113 24.70 37.85 -22.37
N SER A 114 24.77 37.45 -23.64
CA SER A 114 23.85 37.96 -24.66
C SER A 114 22.41 37.48 -24.42
N ARG A 115 21.42 38.23 -24.90
CA ARG A 115 20.00 37.81 -24.94
C ARG A 115 19.82 36.46 -25.63
N ARG A 116 20.61 36.20 -26.69
CA ARG A 116 20.62 34.92 -27.43
C ARG A 116 21.10 33.75 -26.55
N THR A 117 22.04 33.99 -25.65
CA THR A 117 22.54 32.99 -24.70
C THR A 117 21.46 32.62 -23.67
N VAL A 118 20.75 33.62 -23.13
CA VAL A 118 19.62 33.39 -22.22
C VAL A 118 18.49 32.60 -22.90
N GLN A 119 18.22 32.90 -24.17
CA GLN A 119 17.26 32.11 -24.96
C GLN A 119 17.70 30.65 -25.14
N ARG A 120 19.01 30.39 -25.31
CA ARG A 120 19.56 29.04 -25.41
C ARG A 120 19.36 28.24 -24.11
N TYR A 121 19.53 28.87 -22.95
CA TYR A 121 19.35 28.22 -21.65
C TYR A 121 17.95 27.64 -21.43
N ARG A 122 16.94 28.12 -22.15
CA ARG A 122 15.59 27.53 -22.13
C ARG A 122 15.58 26.07 -22.60
N GLY A 123 16.43 25.74 -23.58
CA GLY A 123 16.61 24.36 -24.05
C GLY A 123 17.31 23.48 -23.01
N ASP A 124 18.09 24.10 -22.11
CA ASP A 124 18.90 23.42 -21.09
C ASP A 124 18.20 23.38 -19.72
N GLY A 125 16.95 23.83 -19.62
CA GLY A 125 16.15 23.78 -18.39
C GLY A 125 15.95 25.09 -17.63
N LEU A 126 16.19 26.25 -18.25
CA LEU A 126 15.77 27.54 -17.68
C LEU A 126 14.27 27.77 -17.91
N ILE A 127 13.50 27.88 -16.82
CA ILE A 127 12.05 28.12 -16.85
C ILE A 127 11.77 29.60 -17.02
N LEU A 128 10.88 29.94 -17.94
CA LEU A 128 10.37 31.29 -18.14
C LEU A 128 8.84 31.28 -18.11
N HIS A 129 8.26 32.39 -17.65
CA HIS A 129 6.83 32.61 -17.55
C HIS A 129 6.43 33.84 -18.33
N TRP A 130 5.23 33.83 -18.92
CA TRP A 130 4.59 35.06 -19.36
C TRP A 130 4.04 35.79 -18.15
N VAL A 131 4.47 37.02 -17.97
CA VAL A 131 4.20 37.85 -16.81
C VAL A 131 3.75 39.23 -17.28
N ARG A 132 2.81 39.86 -16.58
CA ARG A 132 2.28 41.19 -16.89
C ARG A 132 2.84 42.22 -15.90
N HIS A 133 3.33 43.34 -16.42
CA HIS A 133 3.62 44.52 -15.61
C HIS A 133 2.32 45.16 -15.09
N GLU A 134 2.43 46.04 -14.10
CA GLU A 134 1.28 46.83 -13.57
C GLU A 134 0.56 47.62 -14.69
N GLY A 135 1.26 47.98 -15.77
CA GLY A 135 0.69 48.61 -16.98
C GLY A 135 0.04 47.65 -18.00
N GLY A 136 -0.14 46.37 -17.66
CA GLY A 136 -0.84 45.39 -18.50
C GLY A 136 -0.02 44.77 -19.65
N GLN A 137 1.18 45.28 -19.94
CA GLN A 137 2.07 44.72 -20.97
C GLN A 137 2.67 43.37 -20.50
N ALA A 138 2.48 42.33 -21.31
CA ALA A 138 3.05 41.01 -21.07
C ALA A 138 4.51 40.92 -21.57
N PHE A 139 5.39 40.38 -20.73
CA PHE A 139 6.78 40.07 -21.04
C PHE A 139 7.12 38.66 -20.59
N LEU A 140 8.22 38.11 -21.12
CA LEU A 140 8.72 36.81 -20.72
C LEU A 140 9.77 37.00 -19.61
N GLY A 141 9.54 36.43 -18.43
CA GLY A 141 10.37 36.62 -17.25
C GLY A 141 10.75 35.31 -16.56
N CYS A 142 11.89 35.32 -15.86
CA CYS A 142 12.31 34.23 -14.98
C CYS A 142 12.12 34.66 -13.53
N PHE A 143 11.52 33.81 -12.71
CA PHE A 143 11.45 34.07 -11.28
C PHE A 143 12.77 33.69 -10.58
N PRO A 144 13.13 34.37 -9.47
CA PRO A 144 14.41 34.13 -8.79
C PRO A 144 14.63 32.66 -8.41
N ASP A 145 13.59 31.97 -7.94
CA ASP A 145 13.68 30.57 -7.52
C ASP A 145 14.00 29.60 -8.67
N ALA A 146 13.43 29.86 -9.86
CA ALA A 146 13.69 29.08 -11.06
C ALA A 146 15.11 29.33 -11.61
N LEU A 147 15.57 30.59 -11.54
CA LEU A 147 16.92 30.97 -11.96
C LEU A 147 17.98 30.32 -11.06
N ASP A 148 17.79 30.36 -9.74
CA ASP A 148 18.72 29.78 -8.78
C ASP A 148 18.90 28.27 -9.01
N HIS A 149 17.79 27.56 -9.23
CA HIS A 149 17.84 26.14 -9.50
C HIS A 149 18.59 25.79 -10.80
N TYR A 150 18.37 26.58 -11.86
CA TYR A 150 19.09 26.39 -13.13
C TYR A 150 20.60 26.59 -12.97
N LEU A 151 21.01 27.60 -12.18
CA LEU A 151 22.42 27.89 -11.91
C LEU A 151 23.09 26.80 -11.06
N GLU A 152 22.36 26.14 -10.16
CA GLU A 152 22.88 25.04 -9.33
C GLU A 152 23.15 23.75 -10.13
N ARG A 153 22.40 23.53 -11.22
CA ARG A 153 22.48 22.30 -12.03
C ARG A 153 23.43 22.38 -13.23
N SER A 154 23.85 23.60 -13.61
CA SER A 154 24.67 23.82 -14.80
C SER A 154 26.15 23.43 -14.59
N PRO A 155 26.72 22.50 -15.39
CA PRO A 155 28.10 22.07 -15.25
C PRO A 155 29.08 23.19 -15.66
N ALA A 156 29.98 23.54 -14.74
CA ALA A 156 31.22 24.30 -14.92
C ALA A 156 31.25 25.35 -16.07
N GLY A 157 30.78 26.57 -15.78
CA GLY A 157 30.97 27.74 -16.67
C GLY A 157 30.27 29.00 -16.19
N MET A 158 29.17 28.84 -15.44
CA MET A 158 28.34 29.94 -14.93
C MET A 158 28.67 30.35 -13.47
N ARG A 159 29.83 29.96 -12.94
CA ARG A 159 30.24 30.20 -11.53
C ARG A 159 30.57 31.67 -11.23
N ARG A 160 30.46 32.59 -12.19
CA ARG A 160 31.01 33.95 -12.08
C ARG A 160 30.07 35.02 -11.50
N ILE A 161 28.82 34.71 -11.17
CA ILE A 161 27.89 35.71 -10.63
C ILE A 161 27.24 35.15 -9.38
N ARG A 162 27.93 35.38 -8.27
CA ARG A 162 27.72 34.73 -6.98
C ARG A 162 27.06 35.63 -5.93
N SER A 163 26.32 36.66 -6.35
CA SER A 163 25.62 37.55 -5.43
C SER A 163 24.26 37.95 -5.98
N TRP A 164 23.21 37.22 -5.59
CA TRP A 164 21.99 37.78 -4.98
C TRP A 164 20.75 36.92 -5.19
N SER A 165 20.13 36.58 -4.05
CA SER A 165 18.80 35.95 -3.79
C SER A 165 18.90 34.90 -2.67
N ARG A 166 20.11 34.50 -2.26
CA ARG A 166 20.28 33.67 -1.07
C ARG A 166 19.86 34.45 0.17
N VAL A 167 19.04 33.82 1.00
CA VAL A 167 18.94 34.15 2.42
C VAL A 167 20.37 34.10 2.94
N ASP A 168 20.93 35.27 3.26
CA ASP A 168 22.28 35.33 3.79
C ASP A 168 22.32 34.67 5.18
N GLU A 169 23.50 34.36 5.69
CA GLU A 169 23.60 33.66 6.97
C GLU A 169 23.02 34.48 8.14
N SER A 170 23.00 35.82 8.03
CA SER A 170 22.40 36.71 9.03
C SER A 170 20.87 36.71 8.96
N GLU A 171 20.30 36.67 7.76
CA GLU A 171 18.87 36.56 7.49
C GLU A 171 18.36 35.18 7.88
N ARG A 172 19.16 34.13 7.62
CA ARG A 172 18.91 32.77 8.10
C ARG A 172 18.86 32.72 9.61
N ALA A 173 19.85 33.31 10.30
CA ALA A 173 19.87 33.38 11.76
C ALA A 173 18.66 34.16 12.32
N SER A 174 18.26 35.25 11.67
CA SER A 174 17.07 36.02 12.04
C SER A 174 15.77 35.22 11.89
N ILE A 175 15.60 34.50 10.77
CA ILE A 175 14.46 33.61 10.51
C ILE A 175 14.38 32.51 11.58
N LEU A 176 15.51 31.91 11.93
CA LEU A 176 15.55 30.83 12.94
C LEU A 176 15.26 31.36 14.35
N LYS A 177 15.83 32.51 14.73
CA LYS A 177 15.55 33.16 16.01
C LYS A 177 14.07 33.52 16.14
N ARG A 178 13.46 34.03 15.06
CA ARG A 178 12.03 34.35 15.03
C ARG A 178 11.15 33.11 15.13
N ALA A 179 11.53 32.04 14.44
CA ALA A 179 10.85 30.75 14.54
C ALA A 179 10.86 30.17 15.96
N SER A 180 11.98 30.26 16.68
CA SER A 180 12.06 29.86 18.08
C SER A 180 11.14 30.70 18.97
N GLN A 181 11.12 32.03 18.80
CA GLN A 181 10.22 32.90 19.57
C GLN A 181 8.74 32.61 19.34
N LEU A 182 8.35 32.25 18.12
CA LEU A 182 6.98 31.85 17.80
C LEU A 182 6.63 30.47 18.40
N HIS A 183 7.63 29.59 18.52
CA HIS A 183 7.47 28.28 19.14
C HIS A 183 7.35 28.39 20.67
N ASP A 184 8.21 29.19 21.32
CA ASP A 184 8.24 29.39 22.78
C ASP A 184 6.93 30.00 23.32
N LYS A 185 6.23 30.77 22.49
CA LYS A 185 4.88 31.30 22.78
C LYS A 185 3.75 30.27 22.64
N GLN A 186 4.07 29.00 22.37
CA GLN A 186 3.15 27.85 22.25
C GLN A 186 2.06 27.94 21.16
N GLU A 187 2.16 28.85 20.19
CA GLU A 187 1.09 29.08 19.21
C GLU A 187 1.42 28.68 17.75
N ALA A 188 2.61 28.13 17.47
CA ALA A 188 3.03 27.94 16.08
C ALA A 188 3.49 26.52 15.71
N SER A 189 2.76 25.91 14.78
CA SER A 189 3.25 24.80 13.95
C SER A 189 4.24 25.32 12.90
N LEU A 190 5.07 24.45 12.32
CA LEU A 190 6.00 24.83 11.24
C LEU A 190 5.29 25.57 10.09
N HIS A 191 4.06 25.17 9.75
CA HIS A 191 3.28 25.82 8.70
C HIS A 191 2.81 27.21 9.08
N SER A 192 2.26 27.40 10.29
CA SER A 192 1.83 28.73 10.74
C SER A 192 3.02 29.66 10.96
N ALA A 193 4.14 29.17 11.50
CA ALA A 193 5.39 29.93 11.60
C ALA A 193 5.94 30.36 10.22
N SER A 194 5.84 29.48 9.21
CA SER A 194 6.27 29.81 7.84
C SER A 194 5.46 30.94 7.23
N ILE A 195 4.15 31.01 7.53
CA ILE A 195 3.26 32.08 7.04
C ILE A 195 3.58 33.41 7.74
N THR A 196 3.70 33.39 9.07
CA THR A 196 3.97 34.60 9.86
C THR A 196 5.32 35.22 9.50
N ILE A 197 6.39 34.42 9.45
CA ILE A 197 7.73 34.92 9.15
C ILE A 197 7.83 35.41 7.70
N ALA A 198 7.14 34.76 6.76
CA ALA A 198 7.07 35.20 5.37
C ALA A 198 6.45 36.60 5.23
N ALA A 199 5.38 36.88 5.98
CA ALA A 199 4.75 38.20 6.01
C ALA A 199 5.69 39.27 6.60
N GLU A 200 6.46 38.93 7.64
CA GLU A 200 7.41 39.86 8.30
C GLU A 200 8.66 40.14 7.45
N THR A 201 9.18 39.12 6.77
CA THR A 201 10.44 39.20 5.98
C THR A 201 10.21 39.58 4.52
N LYS A 202 8.95 39.71 4.08
CA LYS A 202 8.56 39.89 2.67
C LYS A 202 9.19 38.81 1.76
N ARG A 203 9.34 37.59 2.28
CA ARG A 203 9.86 36.42 1.56
C ARG A 203 8.73 35.42 1.27
N ALA A 204 8.92 34.56 0.28
CA ALA A 204 7.98 33.50 -0.02
C ALA A 204 7.80 32.53 1.17
N VAL A 205 6.56 32.10 1.43
CA VAL A 205 6.26 31.07 2.46
C VAL A 205 7.03 29.78 2.19
N SER A 206 7.25 29.42 0.93
CA SER A 206 8.05 28.25 0.52
C SER A 206 9.54 28.42 0.86
N THR A 207 10.11 29.62 0.68
CA THR A 207 11.51 29.94 1.03
C THR A 207 11.73 29.85 2.52
N ILE A 208 10.86 30.46 3.33
CA ILE A 208 10.92 30.36 4.79
C ILE A 208 10.75 28.91 5.23
N ARG A 209 9.76 28.20 4.70
CA ARG A 209 9.54 26.78 5.00
C ARG A 209 10.77 25.93 4.68
N HIS A 210 11.43 26.18 3.56
CA HIS A 210 12.64 25.48 3.16
C HIS A 210 13.81 25.76 4.12
N VAL A 211 14.01 27.02 4.52
CA VAL A 211 15.02 27.42 5.52
C VAL A 211 14.76 26.72 6.86
N LEU A 212 13.51 26.72 7.35
CA LEU A 212 13.13 26.06 8.60
C LEU A 212 13.29 24.53 8.52
N MET A 213 12.89 23.89 7.42
CA MET A 213 13.07 22.45 7.22
C MET A 213 14.54 22.06 7.08
N SER A 214 15.35 22.87 6.39
CA SER A 214 16.80 22.66 6.26
C SER A 214 17.49 22.77 7.62
N ALA A 215 17.12 23.76 8.43
CA ALA A 215 17.67 23.92 9.78
C ALA A 215 17.24 22.80 10.73
N GLN A 216 16.00 22.32 10.66
CA GLN A 216 15.56 21.16 11.44
C GLN A 216 16.30 19.87 11.11
N ARG A 217 16.63 19.62 9.83
CA ARG A 217 17.37 18.42 9.42
C ARG A 217 18.82 18.43 9.89
N ASN A 218 19.40 19.61 10.06
CA ASN A 218 20.82 19.80 10.37
C ASN A 218 21.08 20.13 11.85
N SER A 219 20.04 20.27 12.69
CA SER A 219 20.15 20.59 14.13
C SER A 219 19.92 19.36 14.99
N HIS A 220 20.64 19.25 16.11
CA HIS A 220 20.39 18.24 17.14
C HIS A 220 19.16 18.57 18.01
N GLU A 221 18.77 19.85 18.06
CA GLU A 221 17.54 20.34 18.70
C GLU A 221 16.69 21.08 17.67
N PRO A 222 15.65 20.45 17.10
CA PRO A 222 14.79 21.08 16.11
C PRO A 222 13.79 22.06 16.76
N ILE A 223 13.65 23.25 16.17
CA ILE A 223 12.79 24.34 16.66
C ILE A 223 11.31 23.94 16.76
N PHE A 224 10.81 23.12 15.83
CA PHE A 224 9.45 22.59 15.91
C PHE A 224 9.52 21.09 16.20
N SER A 225 8.60 20.62 17.05
CA SER A 225 8.33 19.20 17.23
C SER A 225 7.68 18.62 15.96
N SER A 226 8.49 18.35 14.94
CA SER A 226 8.03 17.51 13.84
C SER A 226 7.88 16.10 14.39
N HIS A 227 6.65 15.67 14.65
CA HIS A 227 6.38 14.24 14.71
C HIS A 227 6.87 13.67 13.38
N GLY A 228 7.90 12.83 13.41
CA GLY A 228 8.54 12.27 12.22
C GLY A 228 7.53 11.53 11.32
N PRO A 229 7.99 10.94 10.20
CA PRO A 229 7.13 9.99 9.48
C PRO A 229 6.60 8.94 10.46
N LEU A 230 5.33 8.54 10.31
CA LEU A 230 4.76 7.46 11.13
C LEU A 230 5.67 6.23 11.02
N THR A 231 6.13 5.77 12.18
CA THR A 231 6.94 4.57 12.28
C THR A 231 6.08 3.33 12.05
N ASP A 232 6.73 2.17 11.93
CA ASP A 232 6.04 0.89 11.76
C ASP A 232 5.20 0.55 13.00
N ARG A 233 5.69 0.93 14.18
CA ARG A 233 4.97 0.80 15.44
C ARG A 233 3.72 1.69 15.47
N ASP A 234 3.84 2.92 14.98
CA ASP A 234 2.70 3.84 14.89
C ASP A 234 1.65 3.34 13.90
N ALA A 235 2.09 2.83 12.74
CA ALA A 235 1.21 2.24 11.74
C ALA A 235 0.45 1.02 12.31
N ALA A 236 1.13 0.15 13.07
CA ALA A 236 0.48 -0.97 13.75
C ALA A 236 -0.55 -0.52 14.81
N ILE A 237 -0.30 0.57 15.53
CA ILE A 237 -1.28 1.16 16.46
C ILE A 237 -2.47 1.73 15.69
N CYS A 238 -2.23 2.41 14.56
CA CYS A 238 -3.29 2.93 13.69
C CYS A 238 -4.19 1.79 13.18
N GLU A 239 -3.60 0.69 12.71
CA GLU A 239 -4.33 -0.50 12.26
C GLU A 239 -5.18 -1.12 13.37
N ARG A 240 -4.62 -1.34 14.56
CA ARG A 240 -5.37 -1.89 15.69
C ARG A 240 -6.52 -0.98 16.12
N SER A 241 -6.27 0.32 16.20
CA SER A 241 -7.28 1.32 16.55
C SER A 241 -8.42 1.31 15.53
N HIS A 242 -8.07 1.28 14.24
CA HIS A 242 -9.07 1.20 13.19
C HIS A 242 -9.86 -0.11 13.27
N ALA A 243 -9.19 -1.25 13.47
CA ALA A 243 -9.81 -2.57 13.52
C ALA A 243 -10.90 -2.72 14.61
N VAL A 244 -10.82 -1.96 15.71
CA VAL A 244 -11.84 -1.92 16.77
C VAL A 244 -12.88 -0.81 16.59
N GLY A 245 -12.90 -0.15 15.43
CA GLY A 245 -13.93 0.82 15.05
C GLY A 245 -13.61 2.29 15.35
N ILE A 246 -12.37 2.63 15.74
CA ILE A 246 -12.00 4.03 15.94
C ILE A 246 -11.90 4.71 14.56
N PRO A 247 -12.62 5.83 14.33
CA PRO A 247 -12.57 6.55 13.06
C PRO A 247 -11.15 7.03 12.73
N LEU A 248 -10.75 6.93 11.45
CA LEU A 248 -9.41 7.35 11.01
C LEU A 248 -9.14 8.83 11.27
N SER A 249 -10.16 9.69 11.31
CA SER A 249 -10.02 11.11 11.69
C SER A 249 -9.51 11.28 13.12
N ARG A 250 -10.01 10.47 14.07
CA ARG A 250 -9.56 10.48 15.47
C ARG A 250 -8.15 9.89 15.61
N VAL A 251 -7.85 8.82 14.89
CA VAL A 251 -6.50 8.25 14.83
C VAL A 251 -5.51 9.29 14.30
N ALA A 252 -5.86 9.96 13.20
CA ALA A 252 -5.05 11.01 12.58
C ALA A 252 -4.79 12.19 13.52
N ALA A 253 -5.82 12.66 14.23
CA ALA A 253 -5.69 13.71 15.24
C ALA A 253 -4.71 13.32 16.37
N ARG A 254 -4.82 12.08 16.90
CA ARG A 254 -3.92 11.57 17.96
C ARG A 254 -2.45 11.61 17.55
N PHE A 255 -2.16 11.26 16.29
CA PHE A 255 -0.78 11.25 15.76
C PHE A 255 -0.37 12.58 15.11
N GLN A 256 -1.22 13.61 15.17
CA GLN A 256 -1.01 14.89 14.49
C GLN A 256 -0.67 14.73 13.00
N LYS A 257 -1.37 13.82 12.32
CA LYS A 257 -1.24 13.53 10.89
C LYS A 257 -2.56 13.76 10.16
N SER A 258 -2.52 13.77 8.82
CA SER A 258 -3.73 13.75 8.00
C SER A 258 -4.27 12.33 7.85
N VAL A 259 -5.58 12.18 7.62
CA VAL A 259 -6.22 10.87 7.35
C VAL A 259 -5.54 10.13 6.19
N PRO A 260 -5.20 10.79 5.05
CA PRO A 260 -4.42 10.13 3.99
C PRO A 260 -3.01 9.69 4.42
N ALA A 261 -2.35 10.38 5.35
CA ALA A 261 -1.04 9.97 5.86
C ALA A 261 -1.13 8.71 6.74
N VAL A 262 -2.15 8.63 7.60
CA VAL A 262 -2.44 7.43 8.39
C VAL A 262 -2.78 6.25 7.49
N HIS A 263 -3.68 6.43 6.52
CA HIS A 263 -4.05 5.38 5.57
C HIS A 263 -2.84 4.85 4.79
N ARG A 264 -1.96 5.74 4.31
CA ARG A 264 -0.70 5.36 3.64
C ARG A 264 0.26 4.63 4.58
N ALA A 265 0.34 4.99 5.85
CA ALA A 265 1.17 4.30 6.81
C ALA A 265 0.67 2.87 7.06
N MET A 266 -0.64 2.68 7.23
CA MET A 266 -1.27 1.37 7.38
C MET A 266 -1.05 0.50 6.13
N LEU A 267 -1.25 1.04 4.93
CA LEU A 267 -1.00 0.29 3.69
C LEU A 267 0.46 -0.12 3.51
N ARG A 268 1.41 0.78 3.80
CA ARG A 268 2.84 0.44 3.76
C ARG A 268 3.18 -0.64 4.78
N ASN A 269 2.59 -0.60 5.97
CA ASN A 269 2.85 -1.60 6.99
C ASN A 269 2.26 -2.97 6.63
N ARG A 270 1.05 -3.02 6.07
CA ARG A 270 0.48 -4.25 5.47
C ARG A 270 1.38 -4.80 4.36
N LEU A 271 1.78 -3.97 3.40
CA LEU A 271 2.68 -4.39 2.32
C LEU A 271 4.00 -4.94 2.87
N ARG A 272 4.63 -4.28 3.85
CA ARG A 272 5.87 -4.78 4.45
C ARG A 272 5.70 -6.14 5.13
N ARG A 273 4.55 -6.41 5.75
CA ARG A 273 4.25 -7.74 6.31
C ARG A 273 4.16 -8.78 5.19
N LEU A 274 3.55 -8.44 4.06
CA LEU A 274 3.48 -9.32 2.89
C LEU A 274 4.86 -9.58 2.28
N CYS A 275 5.71 -8.56 2.11
CA CYS A 275 7.07 -8.71 1.59
C CYS A 275 7.99 -9.56 2.50
N ARG A 276 7.63 -9.78 3.76
CA ARG A 276 8.38 -10.66 4.68
C ARG A 276 7.94 -12.12 4.59
N LEU A 277 6.80 -12.40 3.96
CA LEU A 277 6.37 -13.76 3.73
C LEU A 277 7.27 -14.41 2.68
N ARG A 278 7.68 -15.64 2.94
CA ARG A 278 8.26 -16.51 1.91
C ARG A 278 7.11 -17.14 1.16
N LEU A 279 6.84 -16.63 -0.05
CA LEU A 279 5.84 -17.16 -0.95
C LEU A 279 6.56 -18.11 -1.91
N ASP A 280 6.97 -19.28 -1.40
CA ASP A 280 7.74 -20.25 -2.17
C ASP A 280 6.82 -20.90 -3.22
N SER A 281 6.76 -20.30 -4.41
CA SER A 281 6.02 -20.81 -5.57
C SER A 281 6.95 -21.62 -6.48
N VAL A 282 6.50 -22.80 -6.88
CA VAL A 282 7.16 -23.57 -7.95
C VAL A 282 6.56 -23.16 -9.27
N TRP A 283 7.36 -22.49 -10.11
CA TRP A 283 6.93 -22.08 -11.45
C TRP A 283 6.64 -23.29 -12.34
N GLN A 284 5.61 -23.18 -13.18
CA GLN A 284 5.20 -24.18 -14.17
C GLN A 284 4.97 -23.47 -15.50
N GLU A 285 5.34 -24.11 -16.62
CA GLU A 285 5.16 -23.55 -17.97
C GLU A 285 3.69 -23.17 -18.26
N THR A 286 2.74 -23.91 -17.69
CA THR A 286 1.31 -23.63 -17.82
C THR A 286 0.90 -22.26 -17.26
N PHE A 287 1.70 -21.65 -16.39
CA PHE A 287 1.39 -20.35 -15.78
C PHE A 287 1.64 -19.16 -16.71
N ASP A 288 2.39 -19.37 -17.79
CA ASP A 288 2.71 -18.32 -18.77
C ASP A 288 1.63 -18.17 -19.85
N ARG A 289 0.63 -19.05 -19.87
CA ARG A 289 -0.51 -18.92 -20.79
C ARG A 289 -1.43 -17.79 -20.34
N ASP A 290 -1.96 -17.04 -21.30
CA ASP A 290 -2.88 -15.92 -21.03
C ASP A 290 -4.16 -16.34 -20.31
N ASP A 291 -4.62 -17.58 -20.55
CA ASP A 291 -5.83 -18.17 -19.96
C ASP A 291 -5.58 -18.90 -18.64
N ALA A 292 -4.33 -19.01 -18.18
CA ALA A 292 -3.94 -19.88 -17.08
C ALA A 292 -4.65 -19.54 -15.77
N GLU A 293 -4.71 -18.26 -15.39
CA GLU A 293 -5.36 -17.85 -14.15
C GLU A 293 -6.85 -18.22 -14.15
N GLN A 294 -7.53 -18.00 -15.27
CA GLN A 294 -8.96 -18.31 -15.40
C GLN A 294 -9.17 -19.83 -15.32
N VAL A 295 -8.47 -20.61 -16.14
CA VAL A 295 -8.65 -22.06 -16.23
C VAL A 295 -8.30 -22.77 -14.92
N LEU A 296 -7.23 -22.37 -14.26
CA LEU A 296 -6.75 -23.04 -13.05
C LEU A 296 -7.52 -22.64 -11.79
N LEU A 297 -8.04 -21.41 -11.73
CA LEU A 297 -8.72 -20.91 -10.53
C LEU A 297 -10.25 -21.03 -10.59
N ASP A 298 -10.85 -21.09 -11.79
CA ASP A 298 -12.30 -21.28 -11.98
C ASP A 298 -12.72 -22.76 -11.96
N PHE A 299 -11.81 -23.68 -11.63
CA PHE A 299 -12.18 -25.08 -11.46
C PHE A 299 -13.00 -25.29 -10.18
N PRO A 300 -14.16 -26.00 -10.18
CA PRO A 300 -15.06 -26.12 -9.03
C PRO A 300 -14.37 -26.49 -7.71
N ALA A 301 -13.52 -27.52 -7.71
CA ALA A 301 -12.81 -27.95 -6.50
C ALA A 301 -11.88 -26.87 -5.90
N VAL A 302 -11.51 -25.84 -6.69
CA VAL A 302 -10.64 -24.74 -6.26
C VAL A 302 -11.44 -23.60 -5.63
N HIS A 303 -12.76 -23.53 -5.78
CA HIS A 303 -13.56 -22.42 -5.23
C HIS A 303 -14.85 -22.82 -4.50
N GLU A 304 -15.23 -24.08 -4.55
CA GLU A 304 -16.38 -24.68 -3.87
C GLU A 304 -15.92 -25.69 -2.81
N ASP A 305 -16.79 -25.96 -1.82
CA ASP A 305 -16.56 -26.87 -0.70
C ASP A 305 -15.20 -26.70 0.03
N LEU A 306 -14.70 -25.47 0.06
CA LEU A 306 -13.47 -25.13 0.75
C LEU A 306 -13.72 -24.90 2.24
N PRO A 307 -12.90 -25.47 3.13
CA PRO A 307 -13.09 -25.26 4.55
C PRO A 307 -12.67 -23.85 4.94
N GLY A 308 -13.48 -23.24 5.80
CA GLY A 308 -13.35 -21.86 6.21
C GLY A 308 -13.08 -21.71 7.71
N PRO A 309 -12.95 -20.46 8.18
CA PRO A 309 -12.81 -20.16 9.60
C PRO A 309 -14.01 -20.58 10.46
N ASP A 310 -15.14 -20.84 9.82
CA ASP A 310 -16.37 -21.42 10.36
C ASP A 310 -16.35 -22.96 10.43
N SER A 311 -15.37 -23.61 9.80
CA SER A 311 -15.20 -25.06 9.87
C SER A 311 -14.67 -25.54 11.23
N ILE A 312 -15.16 -26.70 11.63
CA ILE A 312 -14.76 -27.41 12.84
C ILE A 312 -14.34 -28.84 12.50
N ILE A 313 -13.32 -29.34 13.18
CA ILE A 313 -12.89 -30.74 13.08
C ILE A 313 -13.34 -31.45 14.35
N ASP A 314 -14.31 -32.35 14.22
CA ASP A 314 -14.74 -33.21 15.33
C ASP A 314 -13.86 -34.46 15.39
N LEU A 315 -13.06 -34.57 16.45
CA LEU A 315 -12.15 -35.70 16.68
C LEU A 315 -12.84 -36.96 17.20
N THR A 316 -14.13 -36.87 17.53
CA THR A 316 -14.95 -38.02 17.96
C THR A 316 -15.76 -38.63 16.83
N ALA A 317 -15.91 -37.92 15.71
CA ALA A 317 -16.68 -38.39 14.57
C ALA A 317 -15.93 -39.53 13.86
N GLU A 318 -16.60 -40.67 13.68
CA GLU A 318 -16.14 -41.70 12.75
C GLU A 318 -16.19 -41.12 11.33
N SER A 319 -15.02 -40.77 10.81
CA SER A 319 -14.88 -40.18 9.48
C SER A 319 -13.93 -41.02 8.66
N THR A 320 -14.34 -41.40 7.45
CA THR A 320 -13.42 -41.89 6.43
C THR A 320 -12.72 -40.70 5.78
N SER A 321 -11.47 -40.86 5.35
CA SER A 321 -10.80 -39.83 4.57
C SER A 321 -11.65 -39.48 3.34
N PRO A 322 -12.16 -38.24 3.21
CA PRO A 322 -13.05 -37.86 2.11
C PRO A 322 -12.28 -37.91 0.79
N GLU A 323 -12.81 -38.51 -0.28
CA GLU A 323 -12.09 -38.56 -1.58
C GLU A 323 -11.61 -37.17 -1.99
N LEU A 324 -10.31 -37.07 -2.31
CA LEU A 324 -9.71 -35.83 -2.77
C LEU A 324 -9.69 -35.82 -4.30
N GLU A 325 -10.88 -35.80 -4.90
CA GLU A 325 -10.98 -35.64 -6.33
C GLU A 325 -10.21 -34.39 -6.78
N HIS A 326 -9.42 -34.52 -7.83
CA HIS A 326 -8.65 -33.42 -8.40
C HIS A 326 -7.64 -32.77 -7.43
N GLY A 327 -7.12 -33.51 -6.44
CA GLY A 327 -6.16 -32.96 -5.47
C GLY A 327 -4.92 -32.31 -6.09
N GLU A 328 -4.44 -32.83 -7.24
CA GLU A 328 -3.36 -32.20 -8.01
C GLU A 328 -3.70 -30.76 -8.42
N ARG A 329 -4.97 -30.52 -8.81
CA ARG A 329 -5.44 -29.19 -9.21
C ARG A 329 -5.45 -28.21 -8.04
N LEU A 330 -5.75 -28.67 -6.82
CA LEU A 330 -5.65 -27.83 -5.62
C LEU A 330 -4.21 -27.37 -5.41
N VAL A 331 -3.24 -28.28 -5.56
CA VAL A 331 -1.82 -27.96 -5.41
C VAL A 331 -1.38 -26.99 -6.51
N VAL A 332 -1.76 -27.23 -7.77
CA VAL A 332 -1.48 -26.32 -8.89
C VAL A 332 -2.08 -24.93 -8.64
N ALA A 333 -3.31 -24.84 -8.16
CA ALA A 333 -3.95 -23.57 -7.81
C ALA A 333 -3.24 -22.84 -6.67
N ILE A 334 -2.76 -23.56 -5.64
CA ILE A 334 -1.91 -22.99 -4.58
C ILE A 334 -0.67 -22.33 -5.20
N GLN A 335 0.04 -23.05 -6.07
CA GLN A 335 1.25 -22.54 -6.72
C GLN A 335 0.93 -21.31 -7.61
N MET A 336 -0.15 -21.35 -8.38
CA MET A 336 -0.61 -20.20 -9.17
C MET A 336 -0.89 -18.96 -8.29
N LEU A 337 -1.60 -19.12 -7.18
CA LEU A 337 -1.94 -18.02 -6.27
C LEU A 337 -0.70 -17.43 -5.58
N LEU A 338 0.24 -18.28 -5.16
CA LEU A 338 1.52 -17.85 -4.58
C LEU A 338 2.37 -17.11 -5.62
N GLY A 339 2.54 -17.67 -6.82
CA GLY A 339 3.30 -17.05 -7.90
C GLY A 339 2.68 -15.75 -8.40
N ARG A 340 1.34 -15.67 -8.48
CA ARG A 340 0.62 -14.42 -8.75
C ARG A 340 0.86 -13.37 -7.68
N SER A 341 0.81 -13.76 -6.41
CA SER A 341 1.09 -12.87 -5.28
C SER A 341 2.52 -12.36 -5.29
N GLU A 342 3.49 -13.23 -5.59
CA GLU A 342 4.91 -12.87 -5.71
C GLU A 342 5.16 -11.90 -6.86
N ARG A 343 4.63 -12.19 -8.06
CA ARG A 343 4.71 -11.28 -9.22
C ARG A 343 4.11 -9.91 -8.88
N ARG A 344 2.92 -9.88 -8.27
CA ARG A 344 2.29 -8.62 -7.83
C ARG A 344 3.13 -7.88 -6.81
N LEU A 345 3.75 -8.56 -5.84
CA LEU A 345 4.66 -7.94 -4.89
C LEU A 345 5.91 -7.36 -5.56
N GLY A 346 6.49 -8.08 -6.54
CA GLY A 346 7.69 -7.66 -7.27
C GLY A 346 7.50 -6.43 -8.16
N VAL A 347 6.28 -6.22 -8.67
CA VAL A 347 5.94 -5.08 -9.55
C VAL A 347 5.62 -3.79 -8.76
N ILE A 348 5.34 -3.89 -7.45
CA ILE A 348 4.99 -2.70 -6.64
C ILE A 348 6.22 -1.80 -6.47
N GLN A 349 6.32 -0.78 -7.31
CA GLN A 349 7.31 0.29 -7.19
C GLN A 349 6.68 1.53 -6.54
N GLY A 350 7.19 1.92 -5.36
CA GLY A 350 6.74 3.11 -4.64
C GLY A 350 5.55 2.89 -3.71
N GLN A 351 4.52 3.72 -3.80
CA GLN A 351 3.43 3.75 -2.82
C GLN A 351 2.33 2.72 -3.15
N PRO A 352 2.01 1.76 -2.25
CA PRO A 352 1.00 0.75 -2.52
C PRO A 352 -0.41 1.34 -2.63
N THR A 353 -1.23 0.74 -3.48
CA THR A 353 -2.67 1.01 -3.54
C THR A 353 -3.42 0.05 -2.61
N SER A 354 -4.61 0.45 -2.15
CA SER A 354 -5.48 -0.45 -1.36
C SER A 354 -5.89 -1.68 -2.17
N ARG A 355 -6.15 -1.52 -3.48
CA ARG A 355 -6.58 -2.60 -4.36
C ARG A 355 -5.52 -3.68 -4.53
N THR A 356 -4.29 -3.28 -4.80
CA THR A 356 -3.18 -4.23 -4.99
C THR A 356 -2.93 -5.02 -3.70
N VAL A 357 -2.82 -4.35 -2.55
CA VAL A 357 -2.63 -5.01 -1.25
C VAL A 357 -3.80 -5.95 -0.93
N ASP A 358 -5.03 -5.50 -1.18
CA ASP A 358 -6.22 -6.31 -0.94
C ASP A 358 -6.27 -7.59 -1.80
N SER A 359 -5.88 -7.50 -3.07
CA SER A 359 -5.83 -8.64 -3.98
C SER A 359 -4.82 -9.70 -3.50
N ILE A 360 -3.60 -9.28 -3.13
CA ILE A 360 -2.55 -10.19 -2.62
C ILE A 360 -3.01 -10.85 -1.31
N GLU A 361 -3.58 -10.09 -0.39
CA GLU A 361 -4.11 -10.65 0.85
C GLU A 361 -5.28 -11.62 0.62
N SER A 362 -6.02 -11.47 -0.47
CA SER A 362 -7.12 -12.38 -0.84
C SER A 362 -6.59 -13.69 -1.41
N ASP A 363 -5.57 -13.62 -2.27
CA ASP A 363 -4.89 -14.79 -2.82
C ASP A 363 -4.28 -15.64 -1.70
N ILE A 364 -3.62 -14.98 -0.73
CA ILE A 364 -2.99 -15.67 0.41
C ILE A 364 -4.04 -16.31 1.34
N ARG A 365 -5.20 -15.67 1.53
CA ARG A 365 -6.33 -16.30 2.25
C ARG A 365 -6.83 -17.53 1.51
N TRP A 366 -6.93 -17.44 0.19
CA TRP A 366 -7.39 -18.55 -0.65
C TRP A 366 -6.44 -19.75 -0.57
N VAL A 367 -5.12 -19.50 -0.61
CA VAL A 367 -4.10 -20.54 -0.33
C VAL A 367 -4.34 -21.22 1.01
N GLY A 368 -4.68 -20.46 2.06
CA GLY A 368 -5.03 -21.00 3.37
C GLY A 368 -6.22 -21.97 3.32
N ARG A 369 -7.26 -21.65 2.54
CA ARG A 369 -8.44 -22.52 2.35
C ARG A 369 -8.09 -23.80 1.60
N LEU A 370 -7.33 -23.69 0.51
CA LEU A 370 -6.89 -24.86 -0.28
C LEU A 370 -6.01 -25.81 0.54
N ARG A 371 -5.07 -25.27 1.33
CA ARG A 371 -4.27 -26.07 2.27
C ARG A 371 -5.13 -26.67 3.38
N GLY A 372 -6.15 -25.96 3.84
CA GLY A 372 -7.16 -26.49 4.77
C GLY A 372 -7.89 -27.71 4.20
N ARG A 373 -8.26 -27.69 2.91
CA ARG A 373 -8.89 -28.83 2.24
C ARG A 373 -7.97 -30.05 2.21
N LEU A 374 -6.69 -29.85 1.92
CA LEU A 374 -5.68 -30.91 2.00
C LEU A 374 -5.50 -31.44 3.43
N LEU A 375 -5.57 -30.55 4.43
CA LEU A 375 -5.51 -30.93 5.83
C LEU A 375 -6.70 -31.80 6.22
N GLU A 376 -7.94 -31.40 5.91
CA GLU A 376 -9.17 -32.16 6.21
C GLU A 376 -9.12 -33.57 5.65
N ARG A 377 -8.59 -33.76 4.43
CA ARG A 377 -8.39 -35.08 3.83
C ARG A 377 -7.56 -36.01 4.73
N VAL A 378 -6.54 -35.48 5.38
CA VAL A 378 -5.51 -36.26 6.09
C VAL A 378 -5.87 -36.49 7.56
N ILE A 379 -6.74 -35.67 8.15
CA ILE A 379 -7.09 -35.76 9.58
C ILE A 379 -7.53 -37.18 10.00
N PRO A 380 -8.42 -37.87 9.28
CA PRO A 380 -8.87 -39.21 9.70
C PRO A 380 -7.72 -40.23 9.78
N THR A 381 -6.81 -40.23 8.79
CA THR A 381 -5.63 -41.10 8.78
C THR A 381 -4.71 -40.81 9.96
N ILE A 382 -4.49 -39.54 10.29
CA ILE A 382 -3.65 -39.16 11.42
C ILE A 382 -4.30 -39.51 12.75
N LEU A 383 -5.61 -39.31 12.88
CA LEU A 383 -6.35 -39.72 14.07
C LEU A 383 -6.22 -41.24 14.29
N GLN A 384 -6.36 -42.04 13.23
CA GLN A 384 -6.17 -43.49 13.29
C GLN A 384 -4.74 -43.86 13.72
N GLY A 385 -3.71 -43.25 13.12
CA GLY A 385 -2.31 -43.47 13.50
C GLY A 385 -2.03 -43.13 14.96
N CYS A 386 -2.57 -42.00 15.45
CA CYS A 386 -2.48 -41.61 16.86
C CYS A 386 -3.15 -42.63 17.79
N GLN A 387 -4.35 -43.11 17.44
CA GLN A 387 -5.06 -44.12 18.23
C GLN A 387 -4.32 -45.45 18.28
N GLN A 388 -3.71 -45.85 17.16
CA GLN A 388 -2.88 -47.06 17.09
C GLN A 388 -1.63 -46.94 17.98
N TRP A 389 -0.95 -45.79 17.96
CA TRP A 389 0.18 -45.51 18.86
C TRP A 389 -0.22 -45.44 20.33
N LEU A 390 -1.38 -44.86 20.65
CA LEU A 390 -1.93 -44.82 22.00
C LEU A 390 -2.38 -46.21 22.49
N GLY A 391 -2.74 -47.12 21.58
CA GLY A 391 -3.37 -48.40 21.88
C GLY A 391 -4.82 -48.27 22.39
N ARG A 392 -5.45 -47.11 22.20
CA ARG A 392 -6.81 -46.79 22.66
C ARG A 392 -7.39 -45.59 21.91
N PRO A 393 -8.73 -45.39 21.92
CA PRO A 393 -9.36 -44.21 21.34
C PRO A 393 -8.84 -42.90 21.94
N LEU A 394 -8.73 -41.87 21.09
CA LEU A 394 -8.34 -40.52 21.52
C LEU A 394 -9.36 -39.91 22.51
N SER A 395 -10.62 -40.35 22.43
CA SER A 395 -11.71 -39.95 23.31
C SER A 395 -11.59 -40.49 24.73
N GLU A 396 -10.66 -41.40 25.03
CA GLU A 396 -10.41 -41.83 26.41
C GLU A 396 -9.44 -40.93 27.17
N LEU A 397 -8.72 -40.05 26.47
CA LEU A 397 -7.84 -39.07 27.10
C LEU A 397 -8.64 -37.86 27.63
N SER A 398 -8.03 -37.11 28.55
CA SER A 398 -8.59 -35.81 28.94
C SER A 398 -8.69 -34.89 27.72
N ARG A 399 -9.72 -34.04 27.66
CA ARG A 399 -9.93 -33.08 26.55
C ARG A 399 -8.66 -32.26 26.25
N ARG A 400 -7.95 -31.84 27.30
CA ARG A 400 -6.70 -31.09 27.16
C ARG A 400 -5.63 -31.91 26.45
N SER A 401 -5.44 -33.16 26.85
CA SER A 401 -4.44 -34.07 26.26
C SER A 401 -4.80 -34.47 24.83
N SER A 402 -6.08 -34.76 24.55
CA SER A 402 -6.55 -35.05 23.19
C SER A 402 -6.27 -33.89 22.24
N LEU A 403 -6.67 -32.67 22.62
CA LEU A 403 -6.46 -31.48 21.79
C LEU A 403 -4.97 -31.14 21.64
N HIS A 404 -4.18 -31.27 22.70
CA HIS A 404 -2.74 -31.01 22.64
C HIS A 404 -1.99 -32.00 21.75
N LEU A 405 -2.32 -33.30 21.83
CA LEU A 405 -1.75 -34.33 20.98
C LEU A 405 -2.10 -34.06 19.51
N MET A 406 -3.38 -33.86 19.20
CA MET A 406 -3.80 -33.60 17.82
C MET A 406 -3.24 -32.29 17.27
N THR A 407 -3.15 -31.24 18.07
CA THR A 407 -2.49 -29.98 17.66
C THR A 407 -1.02 -30.25 17.32
N SER A 408 -0.30 -31.01 18.15
CA SER A 408 1.11 -31.36 17.87
C SER A 408 1.26 -32.18 16.57
N CYS A 409 0.34 -33.11 16.30
CA CYS A 409 0.36 -33.90 15.08
C CYS A 409 0.05 -33.05 13.84
N ILE A 410 -0.93 -32.15 13.93
CA ILE A 410 -1.28 -31.22 12.86
C ILE A 410 -0.10 -30.27 12.56
N GLU A 411 0.57 -29.75 13.59
CA GLU A 411 1.79 -28.95 13.43
C GLU A 411 2.91 -29.74 12.75
N ALA A 412 3.06 -31.04 13.05
CA ALA A 412 4.10 -31.88 12.45
C ALA A 412 3.84 -32.22 10.97
N ILE A 413 2.58 -32.35 10.54
CA ILE A 413 2.24 -32.61 9.14
C ILE A 413 2.18 -31.35 8.29
N TRP A 414 2.00 -30.17 8.90
CA TRP A 414 1.82 -28.93 8.16
C TRP A 414 2.94 -28.65 7.13
N PRO A 415 4.25 -28.83 7.43
CA PRO A 415 5.31 -28.67 6.44
C PRO A 415 5.19 -29.60 5.23
N VAL A 416 4.61 -30.81 5.41
CA VAL A 416 4.35 -31.76 4.33
C VAL A 416 3.29 -31.20 3.37
N ILE A 417 2.24 -30.58 3.91
CA ILE A 417 1.17 -29.92 3.13
C ILE A 417 1.71 -28.67 2.43
N GLU A 418 2.52 -27.85 3.13
CA GLU A 418 3.05 -26.60 2.55
C GLU A 418 3.97 -26.82 1.35
N THR A 419 4.73 -27.91 1.38
CA THR A 419 5.73 -28.27 0.35
C THR A 419 5.24 -29.37 -0.60
N LEU A 420 3.94 -29.68 -0.60
CA LEU A 420 3.37 -30.71 -1.44
C LEU A 420 3.49 -30.35 -2.92
N GLU A 421 4.01 -31.28 -3.71
CA GLU A 421 4.03 -31.21 -5.18
C GLU A 421 2.82 -31.93 -5.77
N PRO A 422 2.28 -31.49 -6.93
CA PRO A 422 1.10 -32.12 -7.54
C PRO A 422 1.23 -33.63 -7.71
N ARG A 423 2.35 -34.12 -8.24
CA ARG A 423 2.64 -35.55 -8.43
C ARG A 423 2.70 -36.40 -7.15
N MET A 424 2.74 -35.75 -5.98
CA MET A 424 2.86 -36.41 -4.69
C MET A 424 1.53 -36.45 -3.92
N VAL A 425 0.44 -35.95 -4.51
CA VAL A 425 -0.89 -35.90 -3.88
C VAL A 425 -1.38 -37.29 -3.47
N ASP A 426 -1.20 -38.30 -4.31
CA ASP A 426 -1.60 -39.69 -3.98
C ASP A 426 -0.85 -40.27 -2.78
N ARG A 427 0.32 -39.70 -2.45
CA ARG A 427 1.15 -40.11 -1.30
C ARG A 427 1.00 -39.18 -0.10
N LEU A 428 0.09 -38.22 -0.14
CA LEU A 428 -0.09 -37.22 0.90
C LEU A 428 -0.31 -37.86 2.28
N GLU A 429 -1.28 -38.76 2.39
CA GLU A 429 -1.61 -39.45 3.65
C GLU A 429 -0.41 -40.22 4.21
N ALA A 430 0.27 -41.02 3.37
CA ALA A 430 1.44 -41.79 3.78
C ALA A 430 2.60 -40.89 4.27
N ARG A 431 2.84 -39.75 3.61
CA ARG A 431 3.88 -38.79 4.02
C ARG A 431 3.54 -38.10 5.34
N CYS A 432 2.27 -37.73 5.52
CA CYS A 432 1.79 -37.15 6.77
C CYS A 432 1.85 -38.16 7.93
N LEU A 433 1.44 -39.41 7.69
CA LEU A 433 1.56 -40.48 8.69
C LEU A 433 3.03 -40.69 9.10
N SER A 434 3.95 -40.73 8.13
CA SER A 434 5.39 -40.81 8.42
C SER A 434 5.91 -39.63 9.25
N ALA A 435 5.38 -38.41 9.05
CA ALA A 435 5.74 -37.25 9.86
C ALA A 435 5.22 -37.38 11.30
N VAL A 436 4.01 -37.90 11.48
CA VAL A 436 3.45 -38.18 12.80
C VAL A 436 4.20 -39.32 13.50
N ASP A 437 4.53 -40.41 12.81
CA ASP A 437 5.32 -41.50 13.40
C ASP A 437 6.66 -41.00 13.92
N ARG A 438 7.36 -40.13 13.17
CA ARG A 438 8.60 -39.49 13.63
C ARG A 438 8.38 -38.65 14.89
N LEU A 439 7.29 -37.89 14.97
CA LEU A 439 6.93 -37.11 16.16
C LEU A 439 6.66 -38.01 17.37
N LEU A 440 5.92 -39.10 17.17
CA LEU A 440 5.46 -39.99 18.24
C LEU A 440 6.56 -40.92 18.75
N THR A 441 7.52 -41.30 17.90
CA THR A 441 8.67 -42.17 18.27
C THR A 441 9.49 -41.62 19.44
N VAL A 442 9.60 -40.29 19.55
CA VAL A 442 10.36 -39.61 20.61
C VAL A 442 9.52 -39.22 21.82
N ARG A 443 8.23 -39.58 21.84
CA ARG A 443 7.27 -39.21 22.89
C ARG A 443 6.80 -40.44 23.66
N ASN A 444 6.46 -40.21 24.93
CA ASN A 444 5.74 -41.21 25.72
C ASN A 444 4.23 -40.98 25.56
N PRO A 445 3.42 -42.05 25.46
CA PRO A 445 1.98 -41.91 25.41
C PRO A 445 1.45 -41.26 26.71
N PRO A 446 0.56 -40.26 26.61
CA PRO A 446 -0.05 -39.64 27.77
C PRO A 446 -0.77 -40.69 28.61
N ARG A 447 -0.57 -40.66 29.93
CA ARG A 447 -1.13 -41.63 30.88
C ARG A 447 -2.35 -41.10 31.64
N ASP A 448 -2.72 -39.84 31.46
CA ASP A 448 -3.88 -39.24 32.11
C ASP A 448 -5.17 -39.87 31.60
N LEU A 449 -5.63 -40.85 32.38
CA LEU A 449 -6.88 -41.53 32.20
C LEU A 449 -7.96 -40.80 32.98
N GLN A 450 -9.07 -40.44 32.32
CA GLN A 450 -10.34 -40.38 33.04
C GLN A 450 -10.94 -41.78 33.06
N ALA A 451 -11.62 -42.14 34.14
CA ALA A 451 -12.43 -43.35 34.18
C ALA A 451 -13.50 -43.26 33.08
N ALA A 452 -13.23 -43.85 31.91
CA ALA A 452 -14.09 -43.93 30.74
C ALA A 452 -14.99 -42.69 30.54
N ALA A 453 -14.40 -41.49 30.45
CA ALA A 453 -15.15 -40.31 30.02
C ALA A 453 -15.40 -40.46 28.52
N ARG A 454 -16.53 -41.06 28.16
CA ARG A 454 -17.02 -41.08 26.78
C ARG A 454 -17.35 -39.63 26.42
N HIS A 455 -16.39 -38.93 25.81
CA HIS A 455 -16.65 -37.64 25.17
C HIS A 455 -17.82 -37.83 24.20
N GLU A 456 -18.91 -37.09 24.41
CA GLU A 456 -20.05 -37.10 23.49
C GLU A 456 -19.61 -36.59 22.11
N PRO A 457 -20.23 -37.04 21.01
CA PRO A 457 -20.01 -36.46 19.69
C PRO A 457 -20.07 -34.93 19.73
N GLY A 458 -19.09 -34.24 19.12
CA GLY A 458 -18.98 -32.78 19.16
C GLY A 458 -18.34 -32.18 20.42
N SER A 459 -17.92 -32.98 21.40
CA SER A 459 -17.26 -32.46 22.62
C SER A 459 -15.73 -32.30 22.48
N LEU A 460 -15.08 -33.00 21.54
CA LEU A 460 -13.67 -32.81 21.17
C LEU A 460 -13.53 -32.15 19.79
N VAL A 461 -13.80 -30.85 19.76
CA VAL A 461 -13.71 -30.06 18.52
C VAL A 461 -12.43 -29.24 18.47
N LEU A 462 -11.73 -29.33 17.34
CA LEU A 462 -10.67 -28.41 16.95
C LEU A 462 -11.25 -27.32 16.04
N PRO A 463 -11.29 -26.05 16.48
CA PRO A 463 -11.68 -24.95 15.61
C PRO A 463 -10.58 -24.69 14.58
N TRP A 464 -10.97 -24.28 13.35
CA TRP A 464 -10.11 -23.93 12.22
C TRP A 464 -8.60 -23.78 12.54
N PRO A 465 -7.81 -24.88 12.42
CA PRO A 465 -6.43 -24.91 12.92
C PRO A 465 -5.47 -24.14 12.00
N VAL A 466 -5.84 -23.91 10.74
CA VAL A 466 -4.99 -23.24 9.74
C VAL A 466 -4.53 -21.86 10.22
N ARG A 467 -5.37 -21.12 10.97
CA ARG A 467 -4.99 -19.81 11.54
C ARG A 467 -3.69 -19.85 12.34
N SER A 468 -3.46 -20.90 13.14
CA SER A 468 -2.23 -21.05 13.94
C SER A 468 -1.05 -21.64 13.18
N LEU A 469 -1.30 -22.24 12.01
CA LEU A 469 -0.28 -22.96 11.23
C LEU A 469 0.34 -22.08 10.14
N VAL A 470 -0.43 -21.18 9.54
CA VAL A 470 0.05 -20.30 8.47
C VAL A 470 1.01 -19.24 8.98
N ALA A 471 1.96 -18.82 8.13
CA ALA A 471 2.87 -17.72 8.43
C ALA A 471 2.18 -16.33 8.47
N TRP A 472 0.89 -16.25 8.12
CA TRP A 472 0.09 -15.03 8.03
C TRP A 472 -1.18 -15.04 8.90
N PRO A 473 -1.10 -15.31 10.21
CA PRO A 473 -2.27 -15.46 11.09
C PRO A 473 -3.15 -14.19 11.18
N TRP A 474 -2.61 -13.02 10.80
CA TRP A 474 -3.35 -11.75 10.77
C TRP A 474 -4.28 -11.61 9.56
N LEU A 475 -4.13 -12.45 8.54
CA LEU A 475 -5.04 -12.55 7.39
C LEU A 475 -6.14 -13.58 7.62
N GLU A 476 -6.22 -14.15 8.82
CA GLU A 476 -7.30 -15.06 9.19
C GLU A 476 -8.19 -14.39 10.25
N PRO A 477 -9.51 -14.57 10.18
CA PRO A 477 -10.43 -14.01 11.18
C PRO A 477 -10.30 -14.78 12.49
N GLN A 478 -10.67 -14.13 13.59
CA GLN A 478 -10.57 -14.76 14.92
C GLN A 478 -11.59 -15.89 15.04
N SER A 479 -11.26 -16.94 15.79
CA SER A 479 -12.14 -18.10 15.97
C SER A 479 -13.52 -17.72 16.54
N GLU A 480 -13.60 -16.61 17.28
CA GLU A 480 -14.85 -16.04 17.78
C GLU A 480 -15.78 -15.51 16.68
N TRP A 481 -15.27 -15.25 15.47
CA TRP A 481 -16.11 -14.76 14.37
C TRP A 481 -17.07 -15.84 13.91
N ALA A 482 -16.62 -17.10 13.83
CA ALA A 482 -17.45 -18.24 13.44
C ALA A 482 -18.74 -18.32 14.25
N THR A 483 -18.64 -18.13 15.57
CA THR A 483 -19.80 -18.17 16.47
C THR A 483 -20.65 -16.89 16.44
N ARG A 484 -20.07 -15.76 16.02
CA ARG A 484 -20.76 -14.46 15.97
C ARG A 484 -21.37 -14.14 14.61
N ILE A 485 -21.00 -14.83 13.53
CA ILE A 485 -21.58 -14.57 12.20
C ILE A 485 -23.10 -14.76 12.19
N GLN A 486 -23.63 -15.66 13.00
CA GLN A 486 -25.08 -15.88 13.11
C GLN A 486 -25.84 -14.69 13.74
N SER A 487 -25.15 -13.74 14.39
CA SER A 487 -25.79 -12.58 15.04
C SER A 487 -25.98 -11.37 14.11
N ILE A 488 -25.42 -11.40 12.91
CA ILE A 488 -25.53 -10.32 11.91
C ILE A 488 -26.54 -10.69 10.81
N GLY A 489 -27.07 -9.69 10.10
CA GLY A 489 -28.10 -9.92 9.07
C GLY A 489 -27.59 -10.73 7.88
N GLU A 490 -28.49 -11.43 7.18
CA GLU A 490 -28.16 -12.36 6.08
C GLU A 490 -27.31 -11.73 4.96
N GLU A 491 -27.60 -10.48 4.58
CA GLU A 491 -26.79 -9.76 3.58
C GLU A 491 -25.34 -9.54 4.05
N ASP A 492 -25.16 -9.22 5.34
CA ASP A 492 -23.83 -9.02 5.93
C ASP A 492 -23.09 -10.35 6.09
N GLN A 493 -23.81 -11.44 6.41
CA GLN A 493 -23.28 -12.80 6.42
C GLN A 493 -22.77 -13.19 5.02
N ALA A 494 -23.55 -12.90 3.98
CA ALA A 494 -23.14 -13.20 2.62
C ALA A 494 -21.92 -12.37 2.19
N LEU A 495 -21.84 -11.09 2.59
CA LEU A 495 -20.71 -10.22 2.27
C LEU A 495 -19.42 -10.64 2.98
N ILE A 496 -19.52 -10.96 4.28
CA ILE A 496 -18.37 -11.43 5.06
C ILE A 496 -17.95 -12.84 4.61
N GLY A 497 -18.92 -13.67 4.19
CA GLY A 497 -18.69 -14.99 3.61
C GLY A 497 -17.88 -14.94 2.33
N MET A 498 -18.30 -14.11 1.37
CA MET A 498 -17.51 -13.86 0.16
C MET A 498 -16.12 -13.31 0.48
N ARG A 499 -15.99 -12.45 1.49
CA ARG A 499 -14.69 -11.86 1.84
C ARG A 499 -13.73 -12.88 2.44
N TRP A 500 -14.16 -13.67 3.41
CA TRP A 500 -13.28 -14.52 4.20
C TRP A 500 -13.32 -16.01 3.81
N GLY A 501 -14.14 -16.36 2.82
CA GLY A 501 -14.34 -17.75 2.38
C GLY A 501 -14.99 -18.57 3.48
N LEU A 502 -16.23 -18.19 3.83
CA LEU A 502 -17.08 -18.91 4.78
C LEU A 502 -18.14 -19.68 4.01
N GLY A 503 -18.68 -20.76 4.60
CA GLY A 503 -19.74 -21.55 3.97
C GLY A 503 -19.33 -22.27 2.69
N GLY A 504 -18.08 -22.76 2.61
CA GLY A 504 -17.59 -23.55 1.49
C GLY A 504 -17.01 -22.75 0.32
N GLN A 505 -16.99 -21.42 0.37
CA GLN A 505 -16.61 -20.60 -0.78
C GLN A 505 -15.14 -20.14 -0.75
N SER A 506 -14.57 -19.84 -1.92
CA SER A 506 -13.28 -19.13 -1.98
C SER A 506 -13.37 -17.67 -1.51
N PRO A 507 -12.35 -17.16 -0.79
CA PRO A 507 -12.29 -15.78 -0.36
C PRO A 507 -12.03 -14.86 -1.55
N LYS A 508 -12.79 -13.78 -1.62
CA LYS A 508 -12.75 -12.79 -2.71
C LYS A 508 -12.07 -11.49 -2.27
N SER A 509 -11.44 -10.83 -3.24
CA SER A 509 -11.02 -9.44 -3.10
C SER A 509 -12.23 -8.52 -3.03
N ILE A 510 -12.06 -7.31 -2.48
CA ILE A 510 -13.13 -6.30 -2.47
C ILE A 510 -13.55 -5.98 -3.91
N GLN A 511 -12.62 -6.00 -4.86
CA GLN A 511 -12.90 -5.75 -6.28
C GLN A 511 -13.79 -6.87 -6.85
N ALA A 512 -13.46 -8.13 -6.59
CA ALA A 512 -14.27 -9.26 -7.03
C ALA A 512 -15.66 -9.26 -6.38
N ILE A 513 -15.78 -8.85 -5.11
CA ILE A 513 -17.08 -8.67 -4.44
C ILE A 513 -17.89 -7.57 -5.14
N CYS A 514 -17.26 -6.44 -5.45
CA CYS A 514 -17.88 -5.34 -6.18
C CYS A 514 -18.43 -5.80 -7.54
N GLU A 515 -17.66 -6.59 -8.29
CA GLU A 515 -18.06 -7.15 -9.58
C GLU A 515 -19.23 -8.15 -9.43
N CYS A 516 -19.15 -9.05 -8.44
CA CYS A 516 -20.20 -10.04 -8.18
C CYS A 516 -21.53 -9.43 -7.72
N ARG A 517 -21.50 -8.28 -7.03
CA ARG A 517 -22.68 -7.66 -6.39
C ARG A 517 -23.12 -6.33 -7.04
N GLY A 518 -22.39 -5.82 -8.02
CA GLY A 518 -22.64 -4.50 -8.62
C GLY A 518 -22.46 -3.33 -7.63
N LEU A 519 -21.53 -3.45 -6.66
CA LEU A 519 -21.34 -2.46 -5.59
C LEU A 519 -20.10 -1.58 -5.83
N GLY A 520 -20.10 -0.35 -5.29
CA GLY A 520 -18.95 0.54 -5.36
C GLY A 520 -17.85 0.22 -4.33
N TRP A 521 -16.57 0.23 -4.75
CA TRP A 521 -15.41 -0.11 -3.92
C TRP A 521 -15.43 0.53 -2.52
N THR A 522 -15.61 1.86 -2.44
CA THR A 522 -15.56 2.58 -1.16
C THR A 522 -16.73 2.23 -0.24
N ALA A 523 -17.91 1.96 -0.80
CA ALA A 523 -19.08 1.55 -0.02
C ALA A 523 -18.87 0.14 0.54
N THR A 524 -18.42 -0.80 -0.31
CA THR A 524 -18.09 -2.18 0.07
C THR A 524 -17.02 -2.22 1.17
N GLN A 525 -15.93 -1.45 1.00
CA GLN A 525 -14.85 -1.37 2.00
C GLN A 525 -15.36 -0.86 3.35
N ARG A 526 -16.21 0.18 3.37
CA ARG A 526 -16.79 0.71 4.61
C ARG A 526 -17.75 -0.29 5.26
N ARG A 527 -18.59 -0.96 4.47
CA ARG A 527 -19.56 -1.94 4.98
C ARG A 527 -18.85 -3.15 5.58
N LEU A 528 -17.90 -3.74 4.86
CA LEU A 528 -17.05 -4.82 5.37
C LEU A 528 -16.37 -4.41 6.68
N HIS A 529 -15.75 -3.23 6.71
CA HIS A 529 -15.11 -2.74 7.93
C HIS A 529 -16.09 -2.64 9.11
N SER A 530 -17.30 -2.13 8.88
CA SER A 530 -18.34 -2.04 9.92
C SER A 530 -18.76 -3.41 10.45
N ILE A 531 -18.92 -4.40 9.57
CA ILE A 531 -19.28 -5.78 9.95
C ILE A 531 -18.14 -6.38 10.78
N GLU A 532 -16.89 -6.27 10.32
CA GLU A 532 -15.73 -6.80 11.06
C GLU A 532 -15.58 -6.16 12.44
N VAL A 533 -15.85 -4.86 12.58
CA VAL A 533 -15.86 -4.17 13.87
C VAL A 533 -16.95 -4.74 14.78
N ALA A 534 -18.16 -4.97 14.26
CA ALA A 534 -19.24 -5.58 15.02
C ALA A 534 -18.83 -6.99 15.51
N LEU A 535 -18.30 -7.83 14.63
CA LEU A 535 -17.84 -9.18 14.98
C LEU A 535 -16.71 -9.18 16.02
N ARG A 536 -15.81 -8.18 16.01
CA ARG A 536 -14.74 -8.03 17.02
C ARG A 536 -15.24 -7.50 18.37
N THR A 537 -16.26 -6.64 18.37
CA THR A 537 -16.65 -5.86 19.58
C THR A 537 -17.90 -6.38 20.29
N GLN A 538 -18.71 -7.22 19.65
CA GLN A 538 -19.94 -7.77 20.24
C GLN A 538 -19.70 -8.64 21.49
N GLY A 539 -18.46 -9.06 21.80
CA GLY A 539 -18.08 -9.70 23.07
C GLY A 539 -17.68 -8.75 24.21
N SER A 540 -17.55 -7.44 23.97
CA SER A 540 -17.03 -6.48 24.97
C SER A 540 -18.12 -5.75 25.77
N ARG A 541 -19.40 -5.98 25.47
CA ARG A 541 -20.54 -5.25 26.08
C ARG A 541 -21.25 -5.99 27.22
N SER A 542 -20.73 -7.12 27.72
CA SER A 542 -21.40 -7.91 28.77
C SER A 542 -20.75 -7.87 30.17
N ILE A 543 -19.87 -6.91 30.49
CA ILE A 543 -19.26 -6.78 31.85
C ILE A 543 -19.36 -5.34 32.40
N SER A 544 -20.42 -4.60 32.08
CA SER A 544 -20.74 -3.35 32.78
C SER A 544 -22.25 -3.13 32.79
N ASN A 545 -22.93 -4.03 33.50
CA ASN A 545 -24.20 -3.80 34.20
C ASN A 545 -24.64 -5.13 34.83
N ARG A 546 -23.97 -5.49 35.92
CA ARG A 546 -24.56 -6.17 37.08
C ARG A 546 -23.84 -5.68 38.32
#